data_AF-A0A432XV78-F1
#
_entry.id   AF-A0A432XV78-F1
#
_cell.length_a   1.000
_cell.length_b   1.000
_cell.length_c   1.000
_cell.angle_alpha   90.00
_cell.angle_beta   90.00
_cell.angle_gamma   90.00
#
_symmetry.space_group_name_H-M   'P 1'
#
loop_
_entity.id
_entity.type
_entity.pdbx_description
1 polymer ?
#
loop_
_entity_poly.entity_id
_entity_poly.type
_entity_poly.pdbx_seq_one_letter_code
_entity_poly.pdbx_strand_id
1 'polypeptide(L)'
;MGRVLDFDHQGFNDSSYSYNPASQLQSKTVSNADYQIQVPTLSTEFYSVNNLNQYTQVTVDGLPEYANYTSAGNLAGFDGWSYVLRCP
;
A
#
# COMPACT_ATOMS: atom_id res chain seq x y z
N MET A 1 9.88 17.53 -9.36
CA MET A 1 9.83 16.13 -8.91
C MET A 1 8.72 15.42 -9.68
N GLY A 2 9.05 14.56 -10.63
CA GLY A 2 8.07 13.83 -11.44
C GLY A 2 7.56 12.61 -10.68
N ARG A 3 6.25 12.40 -10.67
CA ARG A 3 5.61 11.21 -10.11
C ARG A 3 5.09 10.35 -11.25
N VAL A 4 5.15 9.03 -11.10
CA VAL A 4 4.57 8.09 -12.05
C VAL A 4 3.08 8.06 -11.81
N LEU A 5 2.29 8.50 -12.80
CA LEU A 5 0.82 8.49 -12.71
C LEU A 5 0.24 7.20 -13.27
N ASP A 6 0.91 6.64 -14.27
CA ASP A 6 0.49 5.46 -14.99
C ASP A 6 1.72 4.68 -15.46
N PHE A 7 1.58 3.37 -15.50
CA PHE A 7 2.59 2.45 -15.99
C PHE A 7 1.89 1.32 -16.78
N ASP A 8 2.10 1.30 -18.09
CA ASP A 8 1.68 0.21 -18.99
C ASP A 8 2.85 -0.79 -19.14
N HIS A 9 2.73 -1.96 -18.53
CA HIS A 9 3.56 -3.11 -18.90
C HIS A 9 2.87 -3.83 -20.06
N GLN A 10 3.25 -3.48 -21.29
CA GLN A 10 2.65 -4.04 -22.50
C GLN A 10 2.63 -5.58 -22.46
N GLY A 11 1.42 -6.15 -22.45
CA GLY A 11 1.19 -7.59 -22.42
C GLY A 11 1.22 -8.23 -21.02
N PHE A 12 1.28 -7.47 -19.94
CA PHE A 12 1.23 -7.98 -18.56
C PHE A 12 0.13 -7.33 -17.73
N ASN A 13 0.24 -6.03 -17.45
CA ASN A 13 -0.72 -5.27 -16.66
C ASN A 13 -0.56 -3.76 -16.83
N ASP A 14 -1.65 -3.05 -16.65
CA ASP A 14 -1.68 -1.59 -16.54
C ASP A 14 -1.78 -1.21 -15.06
N SER A 15 -1.01 -0.24 -14.60
CA SER A 15 -0.99 0.22 -13.21
C SER A 15 -1.13 1.73 -13.12
N SER A 16 -2.18 2.21 -12.44
CA SER A 16 -2.41 3.63 -12.17
C SER A 16 -2.23 3.98 -10.70
N TYR A 17 -1.74 5.20 -10.43
CA TYR A 17 -1.35 5.66 -9.09
C TYR A 17 -1.98 7.01 -8.76
N SER A 18 -2.60 7.12 -7.58
CA SER A 18 -3.07 8.39 -7.02
C SER A 18 -2.23 8.80 -5.82
N TYR A 19 -2.02 10.11 -5.66
CA TYR A 19 -1.25 10.66 -4.56
C TYR A 19 -2.03 11.75 -3.81
N ASN A 20 -1.83 11.82 -2.49
CA ASN A 20 -2.34 12.93 -1.69
C ASN A 20 -1.51 14.22 -1.90
N PRO A 21 -1.94 15.39 -1.36
CA PRO A 21 -1.19 16.64 -1.48
C PRO A 21 0.23 16.60 -0.90
N ALA A 22 0.48 15.72 0.08
CA ALA A 22 1.81 15.46 0.64
C ALA A 22 2.67 14.53 -0.24
N SER A 23 2.21 14.20 -1.45
CA SER A 23 2.88 13.29 -2.39
C SER A 23 3.03 11.85 -1.91
N GLN A 24 2.15 11.40 -1.01
CA GLN A 24 2.10 10.00 -0.58
C GLN A 24 1.12 9.21 -1.43
N LEU A 25 1.39 7.93 -1.63
CA LEU A 25 0.52 7.03 -2.38
C LEU A 25 -0.82 6.89 -1.63
N GLN A 26 -1.91 7.21 -2.32
CA GLN A 26 -3.28 7.12 -1.80
C GLN A 26 -3.99 5.86 -2.31
N SER A 27 -3.79 5.53 -3.59
CA SER A 27 -4.35 4.33 -4.20
C SER A 27 -3.46 3.84 -5.34
N LYS A 28 -3.49 2.53 -5.56
CA LYS A 28 -2.93 1.87 -6.75
C LYS A 28 -4.00 0.96 -7.33
N THR A 29 -4.25 1.08 -8.64
CA THR A 29 -5.19 0.23 -9.37
C THR A 29 -4.43 -0.50 -10.46
N VAL A 30 -4.57 -1.83 -10.50
CA VAL A 30 -4.01 -2.67 -11.54
C VAL A 30 -5.14 -3.20 -12.41
N SER A 31 -5.04 -3.05 -13.73
CA SER A 31 -5.98 -3.58 -14.71
C SER A 31 -5.26 -4.45 -15.75
N ASN A 32 -6.03 -5.34 -16.41
CA ASN A 32 -5.57 -6.28 -17.43
C ASN A 32 -4.77 -7.50 -16.88
N ALA A 33 -5.13 -8.72 -17.29
CA ALA A 33 -4.69 -9.98 -16.66
C ALA A 33 -4.25 -11.06 -17.67
N ASP A 34 -3.90 -10.67 -18.90
CA ASP A 34 -3.79 -11.59 -20.03
C ASP A 34 -2.67 -12.65 -19.91
N TYR A 35 -1.67 -12.46 -19.02
CA TYR A 35 -0.60 -13.44 -18.84
C TYR A 35 -0.36 -13.80 -17.37
N GLN A 36 -1.07 -14.83 -16.95
CA GLN A 36 -1.03 -15.45 -15.64
C GLN A 36 0.31 -16.20 -15.40
N ILE A 37 1.31 -15.54 -14.81
CA ILE A 37 2.30 -16.23 -13.95
C ILE A 37 1.97 -15.80 -12.51
N GLN A 38 1.12 -16.58 -11.84
CA GLN A 38 0.67 -16.39 -10.45
C GLN A 38 0.33 -14.93 -10.10
N VAL A 39 -0.87 -14.52 -10.54
CA VAL A 39 -1.50 -13.20 -10.39
C VAL A 39 -1.34 -12.64 -8.96
N PRO A 40 -0.76 -11.45 -8.77
CA PRO A 40 -1.22 -10.57 -7.70
C PRO A 40 -2.68 -10.27 -8.03
N THR A 41 -3.62 -10.77 -7.23
CA THR A 41 -5.07 -10.62 -7.41
C THR A 41 -5.38 -9.20 -7.90
N LEU A 42 -6.24 -9.06 -8.92
CA LEU A 42 -6.74 -7.75 -9.37
C LEU A 42 -7.44 -7.08 -8.18
N SER A 43 -6.70 -6.27 -7.45
CA SER A 43 -7.13 -5.65 -6.21
C SER A 43 -6.93 -4.15 -6.32
N THR A 44 -7.80 -3.40 -5.66
CA THR A 44 -7.53 -2.00 -5.37
C THR A 44 -7.07 -1.93 -3.93
N GLU A 45 -5.87 -1.40 -3.74
CA GLU A 45 -5.33 -1.15 -2.41
C GLU A 45 -5.66 0.27 -1.98
N PHE A 46 -6.32 0.40 -0.82
CA PHE A 46 -6.61 1.69 -0.21
C PHE A 46 -5.71 1.90 1.00
N TYR A 47 -5.12 3.09 1.10
CA TYR A 47 -4.21 3.44 2.16
C TYR A 47 -4.77 4.60 2.98
N SER A 48 -4.84 4.41 4.29
CA SER A 48 -5.12 5.49 5.25
C SER A 48 -3.84 5.85 5.98
N VAL A 49 -3.64 7.15 6.24
CA VAL A 49 -2.48 7.66 6.98
C VAL A 49 -2.91 8.46 8.20
N ASN A 50 -2.05 8.51 9.23
CA ASN A 50 -2.21 9.43 10.35
C ASN A 50 -1.61 10.82 10.05
N ASN A 51 -1.74 11.75 11.01
CA ASN A 51 -1.18 13.10 10.92
C ASN A 51 0.36 13.16 10.88
N LEU A 52 1.03 12.03 11.12
CA LEU A 52 2.48 11.86 11.00
C LEU A 52 2.88 11.19 9.69
N ASN A 53 1.95 11.08 8.73
CA ASN A 53 2.20 10.48 7.42
C ASN A 53 2.56 8.98 7.48
N GLN A 54 2.17 8.29 8.54
CA GLN A 54 2.35 6.84 8.70
C GLN A 54 1.09 6.10 8.25
N TYR A 55 1.22 5.03 7.47
CA TYR A 55 0.09 4.20 7.06
C TYR A 55 -0.55 3.53 8.26
N THR A 56 -1.82 3.77 8.53
CA THR A 56 -2.57 3.15 9.65
C THR A 56 -3.45 2.00 9.19
N GLN A 57 -3.77 1.96 7.91
CA GLN A 57 -4.60 0.92 7.32
C GLN A 57 -4.19 0.69 5.87
N VAL A 58 -4.12 -0.58 5.49
CA VAL A 58 -4.00 -1.05 4.11
C VAL A 58 -5.20 -1.95 3.84
N THR A 59 -6.04 -1.61 2.88
CA THR A 59 -7.19 -2.45 2.51
C THR A 59 -6.91 -3.09 1.17
N VAL A 60 -6.75 -4.42 1.15
CA VAL A 60 -6.51 -5.22 -0.07
C VAL A 60 -7.74 -6.10 -0.31
N ASP A 61 -8.31 -6.09 -1.51
CA ASP A 61 -9.50 -6.89 -1.84
C ASP A 61 -10.69 -6.69 -0.86
N GLY A 62 -10.81 -5.49 -0.30
CA GLY A 62 -11.84 -5.15 0.70
C GLY A 62 -11.56 -5.66 2.12
N LEU A 63 -10.43 -6.32 2.35
CA LEU A 63 -9.97 -6.76 3.67
C LEU A 63 -9.02 -5.72 4.28
N PRO A 64 -9.37 -5.09 5.41
CA PRO A 64 -8.51 -4.10 6.04
C PRO A 64 -7.47 -4.73 6.97
N GLU A 65 -6.21 -4.42 6.73
CA GLU A 65 -5.08 -4.69 7.60
C GLU A 65 -4.68 -3.39 8.32
N TYR A 66 -4.50 -3.46 9.64
CA TYR A 66 -4.23 -2.29 10.46
C TYR A 66 -2.79 -2.26 10.95
N ALA A 67 -2.14 -1.11 10.77
CA ALA A 67 -0.80 -0.84 11.27
C ALA A 67 -0.88 0.05 12.51
N ASN A 68 -0.15 -0.35 13.56
CA ASN A 68 -0.05 0.40 14.81
C ASN A 68 1.39 0.76 15.09
N TYR A 69 1.61 1.95 15.64
CA TYR A 69 2.94 2.47 15.93
C TYR A 69 3.07 2.83 17.40
N THR A 70 4.28 2.67 17.92
CA THR A 70 4.66 3.25 19.21
C THR A 70 4.69 4.79 19.12
N SER A 71 4.71 5.46 20.27
CA SER A 71 4.85 6.93 20.33
C SER A 71 6.14 7.45 19.69
N ALA A 72 7.19 6.62 19.61
CA ALA A 72 8.44 6.92 18.92
C ALA A 72 8.36 6.70 17.40
N GLY A 73 7.22 6.25 16.87
CA GLY A 73 7.00 6.02 15.45
C GLY A 73 7.43 4.64 14.95
N ASN A 74 7.89 3.74 15.82
CA ASN A 74 8.24 2.36 15.41
C ASN A 74 6.97 1.52 15.19
N LEU A 75 6.96 0.68 14.15
CA LEU A 75 5.87 -0.28 13.90
C LEU A 75 5.78 -1.27 15.07
N ALA A 76 4.62 -1.29 15.73
CA ALA A 76 4.34 -2.12 16.90
C ALA A 76 3.43 -3.31 16.55
N GLY A 77 2.66 -3.23 15.46
CA GLY A 77 1.86 -4.34 14.97
C GLY A 77 1.29 -4.11 13.59
N PHE A 78 1.06 -5.20 12.86
CA PHE A 78 0.51 -5.22 11.51
C PHE A 78 -0.19 -6.57 11.25
N ASP A 79 -1.39 -6.56 10.68
CA ASP A 79 -2.14 -7.77 10.31
C ASP A 79 -2.16 -8.86 11.43
N GLY A 80 -2.52 -8.45 12.64
CA GLY A 80 -2.57 -9.34 13.81
C GLY A 80 -1.21 -9.72 14.42
N TRP A 81 -0.10 -9.39 13.78
CA TRP A 81 1.25 -9.55 14.34
C TRP A 81 1.57 -8.42 15.31
N SER A 82 2.31 -8.77 16.38
CA SER A 82 2.87 -7.82 17.34
C SER A 82 4.38 -7.86 17.31
N TYR A 83 5.00 -6.68 17.23
CA TYR A 83 6.44 -6.52 17.13
C TYR A 83 6.98 -5.92 18.42
N VAL A 84 7.99 -6.58 18.99
CA VAL A 84 8.76 -6.04 20.11
C VAL A 84 10.10 -5.59 19.57
N LEU A 85 10.32 -4.28 19.52
CA LEU A 85 11.65 -3.74 19.29
C LEU A 85 12.55 -4.15 20.46
N ARG A 86 13.62 -4.87 20.17
CA ARG A 86 14.71 -5.07 21.12
C ARG A 86 15.80 -4.06 20.77
N CYS A 87 16.13 -3.18 21.71
CA CYS A 87 17.39 -2.46 21.62
C CYS A 87 18.54 -3.46 21.86
N PRO A 88 19.63 -3.39 21.09
CA PRO A 88 20.87 -4.09 21.44
C PRO A 88 21.45 -3.57 22.77
#